data_AF-A0A8T9AX93-F1
#
_entry.id   AF-A0A8T9AX93-F1
#
_cell.length_a   1.000
_cell.length_b   1.000
_cell.length_c   1.000
_cell.angle_alpha   90.00
_cell.angle_beta   90.00
_cell.angle_gamma   90.00
#
_symmetry.space_group_name_H-M   'P 1'
#
loop_
_entity.id
_entity.type
_entity.pdbx_description
1 polymer ?
#
loop_
_entity_poly.entity_id
_entity_poly.type
_entity_poly.pdbx_seq_one_letter_code
_entity_poly.pdbx_strand_id
1 'polypeptide(L)'
;MVEYAEQLGLDSARMERRISFLIDRAKWHDGRKTPLDRGCAATARRDAGIIALLLNRKEPARKMLANAGAEFVSIGLYVGYMLQSLVSPKRVRSGDFANEDMIARFGPAVLAEDKDGSRVREESTLPFERESRQTPQQLLNLYQALRGRRNESTRFVSDLASGRLLVNKSAAIGLSGLPVGSYLQLFDRLGSNVASSGDQDTVFAAVIRRRELIDAARADEFHWRMILKPAELVDLDLLALGLNALEAGELSSSVLLAAIERFGTEAGLPFLLARDLHGT
;
A
#
# COMPACT_ATOMS: atom_id res chain seq x y z
N MET A 1 -22.10 -2.66 -14.02
CA MET A 1 -20.87 -2.38 -13.24
C MET A 1 -19.72 -2.88 -14.07
N VAL A 2 -18.74 -2.04 -14.38
CA VAL A 2 -17.62 -2.43 -15.25
C VAL A 2 -16.56 -3.13 -14.42
N GLU A 3 -16.10 -4.31 -14.85
CA GLU A 3 -14.97 -5.00 -14.23
C GLU A 3 -13.66 -4.34 -14.71
N TYR A 4 -12.80 -3.91 -13.78
CA TYR A 4 -11.51 -3.31 -14.12
C TYR A 4 -10.61 -4.29 -14.90
N ALA A 5 -10.77 -5.59 -14.63
CA ALA A 5 -10.13 -6.66 -15.39
C ALA A 5 -10.41 -6.57 -16.90
N GLU A 6 -11.66 -6.39 -17.30
CA GLU A 6 -12.06 -6.30 -18.70
C GLU A 6 -11.45 -5.06 -19.38
N GLN A 7 -11.44 -3.93 -18.67
CA GLN A 7 -10.82 -2.68 -19.15
C GLN A 7 -9.30 -2.83 -19.38
N LEU A 8 -8.66 -3.74 -18.66
CA LEU A 8 -7.25 -4.07 -18.82
C LEU A 8 -7.00 -5.16 -19.89
N GLY A 9 -8.06 -5.74 -20.48
CA GLY A 9 -7.96 -6.86 -21.41
C GLY A 9 -7.63 -8.20 -20.73
N LEU A 10 -8.01 -8.36 -19.46
CA LEU A 10 -7.76 -9.56 -18.67
C LEU A 10 -9.01 -10.45 -18.65
N ASP A 11 -8.80 -11.76 -18.77
CA ASP A 11 -9.87 -12.77 -18.72
C ASP A 11 -10.34 -13.01 -17.28
N SER A 12 -11.58 -12.59 -16.97
CA SER A 12 -12.19 -12.73 -15.66
C SER A 12 -12.24 -14.19 -15.18
N ALA A 13 -12.55 -15.15 -16.06
CA ALA A 13 -12.60 -16.57 -15.68
C ALA A 13 -11.22 -17.11 -15.29
N ARG A 14 -10.16 -16.64 -15.97
CA ARG A 14 -8.78 -16.96 -15.59
C ARG A 14 -8.38 -16.32 -14.27
N MET A 15 -8.80 -15.08 -14.03
CA MET A 15 -8.55 -14.38 -12.77
C MET A 15 -9.23 -15.08 -11.59
N GLU A 16 -10.45 -15.59 -11.77
CA GLU A 16 -11.12 -16.41 -10.77
C GLU A 16 -10.34 -17.69 -10.44
N ARG A 17 -9.89 -18.43 -11.46
CA ARG A 17 -9.05 -19.62 -11.26
C ARG A 17 -7.76 -19.25 -10.51
N ARG A 18 -7.19 -18.08 -10.80
CA ARG A 18 -5.99 -17.58 -10.11
C ARG A 18 -6.26 -17.26 -8.64
N ILE A 19 -7.41 -16.67 -8.30
CA ILE A 19 -7.82 -16.46 -6.90
C ILE A 19 -7.86 -17.81 -6.17
N SER A 20 -8.53 -18.82 -6.73
CA SER A 20 -8.62 -20.15 -6.12
C SER A 20 -7.23 -20.76 -5.89
N PHE A 21 -6.36 -20.71 -6.90
CA PHE A 21 -4.98 -21.20 -6.79
C PHE A 21 -4.19 -20.48 -5.66
N LEU A 22 -4.29 -19.16 -5.56
CA LEU A 22 -3.58 -18.39 -4.54
C LEU A 22 -4.12 -18.69 -3.14
N ILE A 23 -5.44 -18.88 -2.99
CA ILE A 23 -6.05 -19.28 -1.73
C ILE A 23 -5.58 -20.67 -1.30
N ASP A 24 -5.53 -21.63 -2.21
CA ASP A 24 -5.06 -22.99 -1.90
C ASP A 24 -3.57 -23.00 -1.55
N ARG A 25 -2.77 -22.19 -2.25
CA ARG A 25 -1.37 -21.96 -1.88
C ARG A 25 -1.22 -21.36 -0.49
N ALA A 26 -2.06 -20.40 -0.11
CA ALA A 26 -2.04 -19.82 1.22
C ALA A 26 -2.34 -20.88 2.30
N LYS A 27 -3.38 -21.69 2.11
CA LYS A 27 -3.72 -22.80 3.03
C LYS A 27 -2.59 -23.80 3.20
N TRP A 28 -1.88 -24.12 2.12
CA TRP A 28 -0.73 -25.04 2.17
C TRP A 28 0.39 -24.51 3.06
N HIS A 29 0.68 -23.21 2.98
CA HIS A 29 1.67 -22.55 3.86
C HIS A 29 1.18 -22.47 5.32
N ASP A 30 -0.10 -22.20 5.56
CA ASP A 30 -0.65 -22.13 6.93
C ASP A 30 -0.41 -23.44 7.72
N GLY A 31 -0.37 -24.58 7.04
CA GLY A 31 -0.09 -25.88 7.66
C GLY A 31 1.31 -26.02 8.27
N ARG A 32 2.27 -25.17 7.86
CA ARG A 32 3.69 -25.26 8.22
C ARG A 32 4.11 -24.28 9.33
N LYS A 33 3.32 -23.23 9.55
CA LYS A 33 3.38 -22.30 10.69
C LYS A 33 4.72 -21.57 10.94
N THR A 34 5.71 -21.63 10.03
CA THR A 34 6.92 -20.81 10.16
C THR A 34 6.63 -19.34 9.84
N PRO A 35 7.44 -18.37 10.32
CA PRO A 35 7.29 -16.96 9.93
C PRO A 35 7.37 -16.73 8.42
N LEU A 36 8.27 -17.46 7.74
CA LEU A 36 8.40 -17.41 6.28
C LEU A 36 7.15 -17.93 5.58
N ASP A 37 6.62 -19.09 6.02
CA ASP A 37 5.38 -19.64 5.47
C ASP A 37 4.21 -18.67 5.69
N ARG A 38 4.13 -18.03 6.86
CA ARG A 38 3.11 -17.01 7.13
C ARG A 38 3.25 -15.82 6.17
N GLY A 39 4.47 -15.36 5.90
CA GLY A 39 4.73 -14.31 4.90
C GLY A 39 4.33 -14.73 3.48
N CYS A 40 4.60 -15.98 3.09
CA CYS A 40 4.16 -16.53 1.81
C CYS A 40 2.63 -16.63 1.70
N ALA A 41 1.97 -17.09 2.76
CA ALA A 41 0.51 -17.20 2.83
C ALA A 41 -0.15 -15.81 2.74
N ALA A 42 0.37 -14.84 3.49
CA ALA A 42 -0.08 -13.45 3.46
C ALA A 42 0.09 -12.82 2.07
N THR A 43 1.22 -13.10 1.39
CA THR A 43 1.47 -12.63 0.02
C THR A 43 0.44 -13.19 -0.95
N ALA A 44 0.16 -14.49 -0.88
CA ALA A 44 -0.84 -15.13 -1.74
C ALA A 44 -2.25 -14.58 -1.49
N ARG A 45 -2.63 -14.36 -0.21
CA ARG A 45 -3.90 -13.72 0.15
C ARG A 45 -4.00 -12.28 -0.33
N ARG A 46 -2.92 -11.50 -0.20
CA ARG A 46 -2.85 -10.13 -0.71
C ARG A 46 -3.13 -10.12 -2.21
N ASP A 47 -2.40 -10.92 -2.96
CA ASP A 47 -2.52 -10.97 -4.42
C ASP A 47 -3.91 -11.47 -4.86
N ALA A 48 -4.49 -12.45 -4.14
CA ALA A 48 -5.88 -12.87 -4.37
C ALA A 48 -6.89 -11.74 -4.10
N GLY A 49 -6.68 -10.97 -3.02
CA GLY A 49 -7.50 -9.81 -2.68
C GLY A 49 -7.40 -8.71 -3.73
N ILE A 50 -6.23 -8.47 -4.30
CA ILE A 50 -6.04 -7.51 -5.40
C ILE A 50 -6.75 -7.96 -6.67
N ILE A 51 -6.64 -9.23 -7.04
CA ILE A 51 -7.40 -9.77 -8.19
C ILE A 51 -8.90 -9.64 -7.93
N ALA A 52 -9.37 -9.90 -6.71
CA ALA A 52 -10.77 -9.70 -6.34
C ALA A 52 -11.21 -8.23 -6.48
N LEU A 53 -10.36 -7.25 -6.15
CA LEU A 53 -10.65 -5.82 -6.42
C LEU A 53 -10.78 -5.54 -7.91
N LEU A 54 -9.89 -6.10 -8.74
CA LEU A 54 -9.94 -5.92 -10.20
C LEU A 54 -11.21 -6.52 -10.81
N LEU A 55 -11.74 -7.60 -10.21
CA LEU A 55 -13.04 -8.19 -10.55
C LEU A 55 -14.23 -7.48 -9.85
N ASN A 56 -14.00 -6.32 -9.23
CA ASN A 56 -15.01 -5.54 -8.50
C ASN A 56 -15.70 -6.33 -7.35
N ARG A 57 -15.01 -7.31 -6.76
CA ARG A 57 -15.47 -8.11 -5.60
C ARG A 57 -14.98 -7.50 -4.30
N LYS A 58 -15.56 -6.35 -3.93
CA LYS A 58 -15.10 -5.51 -2.81
C LYS A 58 -15.06 -6.25 -1.47
N GLU A 59 -16.14 -6.90 -1.07
CA GLU A 59 -16.21 -7.60 0.22
C GLU A 59 -15.20 -8.77 0.34
N PRO A 60 -15.11 -9.70 -0.63
CA PRO A 60 -14.06 -10.71 -0.65
C PRO A 60 -12.66 -10.11 -0.60
N ALA A 61 -12.40 -9.06 -1.38
CA ALA A 61 -11.12 -8.38 -1.40
C ALA A 61 -10.75 -7.79 -0.04
N ARG A 62 -11.67 -7.06 0.61
CA ARG A 62 -11.47 -6.49 1.95
C ARG A 62 -11.08 -7.55 2.95
N LYS A 63 -11.80 -8.68 2.97
CA LYS A 63 -11.51 -9.80 3.87
C LYS A 63 -10.13 -10.39 3.63
N MET A 64 -9.75 -10.62 2.37
CA MET A 64 -8.45 -11.20 2.03
C MET A 64 -7.29 -10.25 2.37
N LEU A 65 -7.42 -8.97 2.05
CA LEU A 65 -6.41 -7.95 2.35
C LEU A 65 -6.28 -7.70 3.86
N ALA A 66 -7.39 -7.71 4.61
CA ALA A 66 -7.35 -7.61 6.07
C ALA A 66 -6.63 -8.79 6.72
N ASN A 67 -6.91 -10.02 6.24
CA ASN A 67 -6.24 -11.23 6.73
C ASN A 67 -4.75 -11.22 6.39
N ALA A 68 -4.38 -10.90 5.15
CA ALA A 68 -2.99 -10.72 4.75
C ALA A 68 -2.29 -9.67 5.62
N GLY A 69 -2.97 -8.55 5.88
CA GLY A 69 -2.46 -7.49 6.74
C GLY A 69 -2.17 -7.97 8.17
N ALA A 70 -3.11 -8.67 8.79
CA ALA A 70 -2.93 -9.25 10.13
C ALA A 70 -1.76 -10.26 10.19
N GLU A 71 -1.62 -11.09 9.16
CA GLU A 71 -0.52 -12.05 9.08
C GLU A 71 0.84 -11.38 8.95
N PHE A 72 0.96 -10.34 8.11
CA PHE A 72 2.19 -9.56 7.98
C PHE A 72 2.56 -8.82 9.29
N VAL A 73 1.60 -8.19 9.96
CA VAL A 73 1.83 -7.56 11.27
C VAL A 73 2.35 -8.59 12.28
N SER A 74 1.77 -9.78 12.31
CA SER A 74 2.14 -10.83 13.26
C SER A 74 3.57 -11.37 13.11
N ILE A 75 4.27 -11.05 12.02
CA ILE A 75 5.68 -11.39 11.80
C ILE A 75 6.60 -10.16 11.75
N GLY A 76 6.05 -8.97 12.01
CA GLY A 76 6.81 -7.73 12.12
C GLY A 76 6.93 -6.93 10.83
N LEU A 77 6.13 -7.20 9.80
CA LEU A 77 6.19 -6.48 8.51
C LEU A 77 5.16 -5.33 8.45
N TYR A 78 5.65 -4.11 8.22
CA TYR A 78 4.85 -2.87 8.20
C TYR A 78 3.88 -2.74 7.03
N VAL A 79 4.11 -3.46 5.92
CA VAL A 79 3.13 -3.64 4.85
C VAL A 79 1.77 -4.11 5.38
N GLY A 80 1.75 -4.84 6.50
CA GLY A 80 0.52 -5.31 7.11
C GLY A 80 -0.38 -4.17 7.61
N TYR A 81 0.21 -3.15 8.24
CA TYR A 81 -0.54 -1.96 8.67
C TYR A 81 -1.09 -1.17 7.48
N MET A 82 -0.30 -1.05 6.41
CA MET A 82 -0.75 -0.41 5.17
C MET A 82 -1.96 -1.17 4.60
N LEU A 83 -1.88 -2.50 4.43
CA LEU A 83 -3.02 -3.28 3.92
C LEU A 83 -4.28 -3.16 4.79
N GLN A 84 -4.13 -3.24 6.11
CA GLN A 84 -5.25 -3.09 7.04
C GLN A 84 -5.91 -1.71 6.91
N SER A 85 -5.09 -0.67 6.78
CA SER A 85 -5.61 0.67 6.61
C SER A 85 -6.40 0.79 5.31
N LEU A 86 -5.94 0.22 4.18
CA LEU A 86 -6.63 0.30 2.88
C LEU A 86 -8.08 -0.20 2.94
N VAL A 87 -8.35 -1.22 3.78
CA VAL A 87 -9.63 -1.92 3.78
C VAL A 87 -10.49 -1.67 5.01
N SER A 88 -10.01 -0.91 6.00
CA SER A 88 -10.78 -0.58 7.19
C SER A 88 -10.41 0.79 7.78
N PRO A 89 -10.95 1.89 7.22
CA PRO A 89 -10.79 3.23 7.81
C PRO A 89 -11.27 3.27 9.26
N LYS A 90 -12.34 2.53 9.61
CA LYS A 90 -12.93 2.48 10.95
C LYS A 90 -12.11 1.68 11.98
N ARG A 91 -11.52 0.52 11.64
CA ARG A 91 -10.62 -0.23 12.54
C ARG A 91 -9.31 0.52 12.81
N VAL A 92 -8.99 1.43 11.90
CA VAL A 92 -7.91 2.39 12.03
C VAL A 92 -8.33 3.59 12.89
N ARG A 93 -9.61 3.95 12.95
CA ARG A 93 -10.10 5.04 13.80
C ARG A 93 -10.43 4.62 15.24
N SER A 94 -10.70 3.34 15.52
CA SER A 94 -11.14 2.85 16.85
C SER A 94 -10.01 2.49 17.82
N GLY A 95 -8.74 2.75 17.50
CA GLY A 95 -7.62 2.47 18.41
C GLY A 95 -7.25 0.99 18.58
N ASP A 96 -8.05 0.06 18.05
CA ASP A 96 -8.06 -1.33 18.53
C ASP A 96 -6.83 -2.21 18.24
N PHE A 97 -5.82 -1.78 17.48
CA PHE A 97 -4.59 -2.59 17.37
C PHE A 97 -3.45 -1.81 16.72
N ALA A 98 -3.71 -0.96 15.73
CA ALA A 98 -2.65 -0.47 14.87
C ALA A 98 -1.79 0.63 15.50
N ASN A 99 -2.35 1.63 16.20
CA ASN A 99 -1.55 2.78 16.63
C ASN A 99 -0.66 2.46 17.83
N GLU A 100 -1.20 1.87 18.88
CA GLU A 100 -0.45 1.52 20.08
C GLU A 100 0.61 0.45 19.79
N ASP A 101 0.27 -0.57 18.99
CA ASP A 101 1.23 -1.59 18.54
C ASP A 101 2.30 -0.98 17.61
N MET A 102 1.95 -0.11 16.65
CA MET A 102 2.93 0.60 15.81
C MET A 102 3.85 1.50 16.65
N ILE A 103 3.29 2.27 17.59
CA ILE A 103 4.05 3.16 18.48
C ILE A 103 4.95 2.34 19.40
N ALA A 104 4.45 1.27 20.02
CA ALA A 104 5.23 0.41 20.90
C ALA A 104 6.37 -0.31 20.14
N ARG A 105 6.14 -0.69 18.88
CA ARG A 105 7.13 -1.38 18.04
C ARG A 105 8.12 -0.47 17.33
N PHE A 106 7.81 0.82 17.19
CA PHE A 106 8.68 1.75 16.46
C PHE A 106 9.30 2.83 17.37
N GLY A 107 8.59 3.26 18.41
CA GLY A 107 8.96 4.42 19.22
C GLY A 107 10.11 4.20 20.21
N PRO A 108 10.04 3.21 21.12
CA PRO A 108 11.07 2.95 22.14
C PRO A 108 12.43 2.60 21.54
N ALA A 109 12.41 1.79 20.47
CA ALA A 109 13.57 1.33 19.72
C ALA A 109 14.49 2.41 19.23
N VAL A 110 13.89 3.46 18.69
CA VAL A 110 14.62 4.50 17.98
C VAL A 110 15.11 5.57 18.95
N LEU A 111 14.37 5.83 20.03
CA LEU A 111 14.82 6.69 21.13
C LEU A 111 16.03 6.12 21.88
N ALA A 112 16.19 4.78 21.90
CA ALA A 112 17.35 4.11 22.46
C ALA A 112 18.57 4.14 21.51
N GLU A 113 18.35 4.12 20.18
CA GLU A 113 19.43 4.26 19.18
C GLU A 113 20.04 5.68 19.17
N ASP A 114 19.24 6.73 19.38
CA ASP A 114 19.66 8.13 19.25
C ASP A 114 20.36 8.72 20.49
N LYS A 115 20.13 8.18 21.70
CA LYS A 115 20.55 8.85 22.95
C LYS A 115 21.96 8.52 23.45
N ASP A 116 22.49 7.34 23.14
CA ASP A 116 23.67 6.86 23.88
C ASP A 116 24.83 6.32 23.03
N GLY A 117 24.68 6.10 21.72
CA GLY A 117 25.70 5.41 20.90
C GLY A 117 25.98 3.94 21.33
N SER A 118 25.56 3.58 22.54
CA SER A 118 25.37 2.24 23.07
C SER A 118 24.23 1.59 22.33
N ARG A 119 24.54 0.59 21.49
CA ARG A 119 23.53 -0.32 20.95
C ARG A 119 22.89 -1.05 22.12
N VAL A 120 21.80 -0.52 22.69
CA VAL A 120 20.86 -1.33 23.45
C VAL A 120 20.38 -2.38 22.44
N ARG A 121 20.79 -3.64 22.65
CA ARG A 121 20.23 -4.77 21.90
C ARG A 121 18.76 -4.84 22.26
N GLU A 122 17.92 -4.16 21.50
CA GLU A 122 16.52 -4.53 21.46
C GLU A 122 16.43 -5.88 20.76
N GLU A 123 16.08 -6.90 21.53
CA GLU A 123 15.55 -8.13 20.96
C GLU A 123 14.23 -7.77 20.29
N SER A 124 14.28 -7.60 18.97
CA SER A 124 13.11 -7.62 18.10
C SER A 124 12.23 -8.81 18.50
N THR A 125 11.03 -8.54 19.02
CA THR A 125 10.13 -9.60 19.49
C THR A 125 9.58 -10.41 18.31
N LEU A 126 9.56 -9.80 17.12
CA LEU A 126 9.08 -10.43 15.90
C LEU A 126 10.19 -10.73 14.88
N PRO A 127 10.02 -11.76 14.04
CA PRO A 127 11.07 -12.27 13.16
C PRO A 127 11.60 -11.29 12.11
N PHE A 128 10.79 -10.35 11.62
CA PHE A 128 11.16 -9.41 10.54
C PHE A 128 11.00 -7.94 10.92
N GLU A 129 10.83 -7.65 12.22
CA GLU A 129 10.58 -6.29 12.69
C GLU A 129 11.83 -5.41 12.53
N ARG A 130 13.03 -5.95 12.80
CA ARG A 130 14.30 -5.22 12.58
C ARG A 130 14.50 -4.83 11.11
N GLU A 131 14.29 -5.75 10.18
CA GLU A 131 14.42 -5.53 8.74
C GLU A 131 13.41 -4.47 8.26
N SER A 132 12.20 -4.48 8.83
CA SER A 132 11.16 -3.51 8.51
C SER A 132 11.51 -2.08 8.93
N ARG A 133 12.20 -1.92 10.07
CA ARG A 133 12.68 -0.60 10.55
C ARG A 133 13.78 0.02 9.67
N GLN A 134 14.43 -0.78 8.84
CA GLN A 134 15.58 -0.38 8.03
C GLN A 134 15.28 -0.26 6.54
N THR A 135 14.24 -0.94 6.06
CA THR A 135 13.92 -0.99 4.63
C THR A 135 13.03 0.20 4.23
N PRO A 136 13.43 1.01 3.21
CA PRO A 136 12.64 2.16 2.77
C PRO A 136 11.18 1.83 2.45
N GLN A 137 10.90 0.73 1.75
CA GLN A 137 9.51 0.36 1.43
C GLN A 137 8.68 0.05 2.68
N GLN A 138 9.26 -0.58 3.71
CA GLN A 138 8.52 -0.90 4.93
C GLN A 138 8.26 0.37 5.76
N LEU A 139 9.23 1.30 5.80
CA LEU A 139 9.03 2.62 6.40
C LEU A 139 7.95 3.43 5.66
N LEU A 140 7.92 3.35 4.32
CA LEU A 140 6.89 3.98 3.51
C LEU A 140 5.51 3.40 3.80
N ASN A 141 5.39 2.07 3.86
CA ASN A 141 4.15 1.39 4.23
C ASN A 141 3.66 1.82 5.62
N LEU A 142 4.58 1.94 6.59
CA LEU A 142 4.26 2.42 7.93
C LEU A 142 3.71 3.87 7.87
N TYR A 143 4.42 4.74 7.16
CA TYR A 143 4.01 6.13 6.99
C TYR A 143 2.63 6.27 6.30
N GLN A 144 2.39 5.52 5.22
CA GLN A 144 1.10 5.49 4.52
C GLN A 144 -0.04 4.90 5.38
N ALA A 145 0.27 3.98 6.30
CA ALA A 145 -0.71 3.43 7.24
C ALA A 145 -1.17 4.45 8.29
N LEU A 146 -0.38 5.51 8.52
CA LEU A 146 -0.68 6.63 9.41
C LEU A 146 -1.48 7.76 8.72
N ARG A 147 -1.91 7.57 7.46
CA ARG A 147 -2.75 8.55 6.75
C ARG A 147 -3.99 8.95 7.54
N GLY A 148 -4.39 10.21 7.41
CA GLY A 148 -5.56 10.77 8.10
C GLY A 148 -5.49 10.74 9.64
N ARG A 149 -4.41 10.23 10.22
CA ARG A 149 -4.22 10.06 11.67
C ARG A 149 -3.13 10.97 12.20
N ARG A 150 -2.93 12.18 11.67
CA ARG A 150 -2.01 13.15 12.30
C ARG A 150 -2.59 13.74 13.60
N ASN A 151 -2.96 12.88 14.53
CA ASN A 151 -3.20 13.23 15.92
C ASN A 151 -1.85 13.26 16.66
N GLU A 152 -1.82 13.90 17.82
CA GLU A 152 -0.58 14.09 18.58
C GLU A 152 0.11 12.75 18.92
N SER A 153 -0.66 11.67 19.15
CA SER A 153 -0.11 10.39 19.60
C SER A 153 0.67 9.62 18.54
N THR A 154 0.35 9.77 17.25
CA THR A 154 1.07 9.07 16.17
C THR A 154 2.01 9.99 15.38
N ARG A 155 1.94 11.30 15.60
CA ARG A 155 2.81 12.31 14.97
C ARG A 155 4.29 11.96 15.11
N PHE A 156 4.71 11.52 16.29
CA PHE A 156 6.09 11.11 16.53
C PHE A 156 6.56 9.98 15.59
N VAL A 157 5.75 8.93 15.42
CA VAL A 157 6.07 7.78 14.55
C VAL A 157 6.12 8.21 13.08
N SER A 158 5.16 9.05 12.67
CA SER A 158 5.10 9.60 11.31
C SER A 158 6.32 10.46 10.98
N ASP A 159 6.68 11.39 11.87
CA ASP A 159 7.82 12.29 11.70
C ASP A 159 9.14 11.50 11.66
N LEU A 160 9.26 10.47 12.49
CA LEU A 160 10.43 9.61 12.53
C LEU A 160 10.57 8.74 11.27
N ALA A 161 9.47 8.12 10.81
CA ALA A 161 9.47 7.35 9.57
C ALA A 161 9.80 8.24 8.37
N SER A 162 9.22 9.44 8.30
CA SER A 162 9.52 10.46 7.29
C SER A 162 10.99 10.87 7.33
N GLY A 163 11.55 11.16 8.51
CA GLY A 163 12.96 11.52 8.68
C GLY A 163 13.91 10.45 8.14
N ARG A 164 13.65 9.16 8.43
CA ARG A 164 14.44 8.03 7.90
C ARG A 164 14.28 7.86 6.39
N LEU A 165 13.07 8.05 5.85
CA LEU A 165 12.82 7.99 4.41
C LEU A 165 13.54 9.11 3.65
N LEU A 166 13.60 10.32 4.21
CA LEU A 166 14.22 11.48 3.60
C LEU A 166 15.75 11.36 3.45
N VAL A 167 16.41 10.47 4.21
CA VAL A 167 17.81 10.09 3.96
C VAL A 167 18.00 9.57 2.53
N ASN A 168 16.98 8.90 1.98
CA ASN A 168 16.95 8.36 0.62
C ASN A 168 15.94 9.10 -0.28
N LYS A 169 15.79 10.42 -0.11
CA LYS A 169 14.75 11.21 -0.80
C LYS A 169 14.72 11.09 -2.34
N SER A 170 15.84 10.74 -2.97
CA SER A 170 15.97 10.58 -4.42
C SER A 170 15.70 9.15 -4.91
N ALA A 171 15.57 8.17 -4.01
CA ALA A 171 15.21 6.82 -4.40
C ALA A 171 13.80 6.80 -4.99
N ALA A 172 13.60 6.04 -6.06
CA ALA A 172 12.29 5.87 -6.67
C ALA A 172 11.44 4.89 -5.85
N ILE A 173 10.14 5.17 -5.74
CA ILE A 173 9.17 4.30 -5.06
C ILE A 173 8.26 3.57 -6.04
N GLY A 174 8.04 2.28 -5.74
CA GLY A 174 7.09 1.44 -6.47
C GLY A 174 7.26 1.48 -7.99
N LEU A 175 6.14 1.39 -8.70
CA LEU A 175 6.10 1.53 -10.16
C LEU A 175 5.82 2.96 -10.61
N SER A 176 5.32 3.82 -9.72
CA SER A 176 5.16 5.25 -9.97
C SER A 176 6.46 5.94 -10.41
N GLY A 177 7.62 5.42 -9.96
CA GLY A 177 8.93 6.00 -10.25
C GLY A 177 9.17 7.35 -9.57
N LEU A 178 8.25 7.80 -8.71
CA LEU A 178 8.38 9.06 -7.99
C LEU A 178 9.54 8.97 -6.99
N PRO A 179 10.37 10.01 -6.86
CA PRO A 179 11.30 10.11 -5.76
C PRO A 179 10.57 10.10 -4.41
N VAL A 180 11.11 9.40 -3.41
CA VAL A 180 10.55 9.33 -2.04
C VAL A 180 10.17 10.72 -1.53
N GLY A 181 11.07 11.71 -1.67
CA GLY A 181 10.81 13.07 -1.17
C GLY A 181 9.60 13.73 -1.85
N SER A 182 9.48 13.57 -3.16
CA SER A 182 8.34 14.09 -3.93
C SER A 182 7.05 13.38 -3.57
N TYR A 183 7.09 12.04 -3.39
CA TYR A 183 5.93 11.29 -2.95
C TYR A 183 5.46 11.72 -1.56
N LEU A 184 6.37 11.85 -0.59
CA LEU A 184 6.02 12.26 0.78
C LEU A 184 5.41 13.66 0.81
N GLN A 185 5.98 14.62 0.07
CA GLN A 185 5.40 15.96 -0.07
C GLN A 185 4.01 15.92 -0.68
N LEU A 186 3.83 15.17 -1.77
CA LEU A 186 2.54 15.01 -2.43
C LEU A 186 1.51 14.35 -1.49
N PHE A 187 1.91 13.28 -0.81
CA PHE A 187 1.09 12.59 0.17
C PHE A 187 0.69 13.52 1.31
N ASP A 188 1.63 14.34 1.80
CA ASP A 188 1.35 15.25 2.90
C ASP A 188 0.38 16.36 2.54
N ARG A 189 0.58 16.98 1.37
CA ARG A 189 -0.25 18.09 0.87
C ARG A 189 -1.66 17.61 0.54
N LEU A 190 -1.78 16.51 -0.21
CA LEU A 190 -3.09 15.96 -0.54
C LEU A 190 -3.83 15.46 0.72
N GLY A 191 -3.11 14.89 1.69
CA GLY A 191 -3.69 14.51 2.99
C GLY A 191 -4.14 15.69 3.85
N SER A 192 -3.67 16.90 3.57
CA SER A 192 -4.09 18.14 4.22
C SER A 192 -5.13 18.93 3.41
N ASN A 193 -5.71 18.30 2.39
CA ASN A 193 -6.63 18.94 1.44
C ASN A 193 -6.02 20.17 0.72
N VAL A 194 -4.69 20.18 0.53
CA VAL A 194 -3.95 21.22 -0.18
C VAL A 194 -3.48 20.65 -1.51
N ALA A 195 -3.84 21.32 -2.60
CA ALA A 195 -3.44 20.96 -3.95
C ALA A 195 -2.93 22.19 -4.70
N SER A 196 -1.83 22.01 -5.45
CA SER A 196 -1.28 22.99 -6.38
C SER A 196 -1.13 22.38 -7.77
N SER A 197 -0.93 23.21 -8.79
CA SER A 197 -0.64 22.75 -10.15
C SER A 197 0.57 21.81 -10.21
N GLY A 198 1.61 22.08 -9.43
CA GLY A 198 2.79 21.20 -9.36
C GLY A 198 2.48 19.82 -8.75
N ASP A 199 1.52 19.73 -7.83
CA ASP A 199 1.08 18.44 -7.28
C ASP A 199 0.32 17.64 -8.34
N GLN A 200 -0.51 18.33 -9.13
CA GLN A 200 -1.22 17.75 -10.27
C GLN A 200 -0.25 17.23 -11.34
N ASP A 201 0.77 18.02 -11.70
CA ASP A 201 1.81 17.59 -12.64
C ASP A 201 2.57 16.36 -12.13
N THR A 202 2.81 16.27 -10.82
CA THR A 202 3.46 15.10 -10.19
C THR A 202 2.58 13.86 -10.29
N VAL A 203 1.27 13.97 -10.03
CA VAL A 203 0.31 12.87 -10.22
C VAL A 203 0.26 12.46 -11.70
N PHE A 204 0.26 13.42 -12.62
CA PHE A 204 0.25 13.15 -14.06
C PHE A 204 1.50 12.40 -14.49
N ALA A 205 2.68 12.80 -14.01
CA ALA A 205 3.93 12.11 -14.30
C ALA A 205 3.90 10.65 -13.82
N ALA A 206 3.40 10.39 -12.60
CA ALA A 206 3.25 9.03 -12.09
C ALA A 206 2.29 8.17 -12.93
N VAL A 207 1.16 8.75 -13.36
CA VAL A 207 0.16 8.08 -14.20
C VAL A 207 0.68 7.79 -15.60
N ILE A 208 1.40 8.74 -16.21
CA ILE A 208 2.07 8.55 -17.51
C ILE A 208 3.09 7.42 -17.41
N ARG A 209 3.97 7.45 -16.41
CA ARG A 209 4.98 6.42 -16.20
C ARG A 209 4.36 5.04 -16.04
N ARG A 210 3.29 4.97 -15.26
CA ARG A 210 2.53 3.74 -15.06
C ARG A 210 1.95 3.20 -16.37
N ARG A 211 1.40 4.07 -17.21
CA ARG A 211 0.89 3.67 -18.54
C ARG A 211 2.00 3.04 -19.38
N GLU A 212 3.18 3.66 -19.44
CA GLU A 212 4.34 3.11 -20.16
C GLU A 212 4.70 1.71 -19.67
N LEU A 213 4.68 1.49 -18.34
CA LEU A 213 4.99 0.20 -17.74
C LEU A 213 3.93 -0.86 -18.06
N ILE A 214 2.65 -0.48 -18.10
CA ILE A 214 1.58 -1.40 -18.49
C ILE A 214 1.69 -1.75 -19.97
N ASP A 215 1.92 -0.77 -20.83
CA ASP A 215 2.12 -0.99 -22.27
C ASP A 215 3.34 -1.90 -22.52
N ALA A 216 4.43 -1.70 -21.80
CA ALA A 216 5.60 -2.59 -21.84
C ALA A 216 5.29 -3.99 -21.31
N ALA A 217 4.53 -4.12 -20.22
CA ALA A 217 4.12 -5.41 -19.68
C ALA A 217 3.20 -6.17 -20.65
N ARG A 218 2.32 -5.47 -21.38
CA ARG A 218 1.43 -6.05 -22.41
C ARG A 218 2.17 -6.59 -23.62
N ALA A 219 3.32 -6.01 -23.96
CA ALA A 219 4.17 -6.54 -25.03
C ALA A 219 4.64 -7.98 -24.71
N ASP A 220 4.73 -8.33 -23.42
CA ASP A 220 4.88 -9.71 -22.96
C ASP A 220 3.50 -10.35 -22.70
N GLU A 221 2.85 -10.78 -23.78
CA GLU A 221 1.48 -11.31 -23.74
C GLU A 221 1.33 -12.49 -22.76
N PHE A 222 2.37 -13.32 -22.62
CA PHE A 222 2.34 -14.47 -21.71
C PHE A 222 2.31 -14.03 -20.26
N HIS A 223 3.25 -13.18 -19.83
CA HIS A 223 3.31 -12.72 -18.44
C HIS A 223 2.17 -11.78 -18.09
N TRP A 224 1.71 -10.95 -19.04
CA TRP A 224 0.54 -10.10 -18.88
C TRP A 224 -0.71 -10.92 -18.54
N ARG A 225 -1.00 -11.95 -19.34
CA ARG A 225 -2.15 -12.83 -19.11
C ARG A 225 -2.04 -13.66 -17.82
N MET A 226 -0.82 -13.92 -17.35
CA MET A 226 -0.59 -14.65 -16.10
C MET A 226 -0.77 -13.78 -14.85
N ILE A 227 -0.71 -12.45 -14.98
CA ILE A 227 -0.72 -11.48 -13.88
C ILE A 227 0.17 -11.98 -12.73
N LEU A 228 1.46 -12.18 -13.01
CA LEU A 228 2.38 -12.78 -12.03
C LEU A 228 2.46 -11.95 -10.74
N LYS A 229 2.25 -10.63 -10.84
CA LYS A 229 2.36 -9.68 -9.74
C LYS A 229 1.16 -8.73 -9.70
N PRO A 230 -0.02 -9.17 -9.20
CA PRO A 230 -1.22 -8.35 -9.20
C PRO A 230 -1.09 -7.05 -8.39
N ALA A 231 -0.36 -7.08 -7.27
CA ALA A 231 -0.13 -5.90 -6.45
C ALA A 231 0.69 -4.81 -7.16
N GLU A 232 1.64 -5.21 -8.03
CA GLU A 232 2.38 -4.28 -8.88
C GLU A 232 1.44 -3.67 -9.93
N LEU A 233 0.55 -4.48 -10.53
CA LEU A 233 -0.45 -3.97 -11.46
C LEU A 233 -1.36 -2.92 -10.83
N VAL A 234 -1.73 -3.00 -9.56
CA VAL A 234 -2.56 -1.97 -8.90
C VAL A 234 -1.78 -0.77 -8.40
N ASP A 235 -0.49 -0.92 -8.11
CA ASP A 235 0.33 0.09 -7.42
C ASP A 235 -0.29 0.53 -6.08
N LEU A 236 0.04 -0.21 -5.02
CA LEU A 236 -0.51 0.02 -3.68
C LEU A 236 -0.12 1.40 -3.10
N ASP A 237 1.02 1.95 -3.52
CA ASP A 237 1.49 3.25 -3.06
C ASP A 237 0.62 4.38 -3.64
N LEU A 238 0.25 4.30 -4.93
CA LEU A 238 -0.70 5.22 -5.55
C LEU A 238 -2.14 5.01 -5.07
N LEU A 239 -2.53 3.77 -4.77
CA LEU A 239 -3.82 3.48 -4.13
C LEU A 239 -3.91 4.14 -2.75
N ALA A 240 -2.85 4.05 -1.93
CA ALA A 240 -2.78 4.70 -0.63
C ALA A 240 -2.83 6.23 -0.74
N LEU A 241 -2.12 6.81 -1.70
CA LEU A 241 -2.20 8.24 -2.03
C LEU A 241 -3.63 8.64 -2.41
N GLY A 242 -4.27 7.81 -3.23
CA GLY A 242 -5.64 7.98 -3.67
C GLY A 242 -6.63 8.10 -2.51
N LEU A 243 -6.57 7.13 -1.60
CA LEU A 243 -7.41 7.11 -0.40
C LEU A 243 -7.13 8.30 0.52
N ASN A 244 -5.87 8.65 0.71
CA ASN A 244 -5.47 9.79 1.54
C ASN A 244 -6.06 11.12 1.02
N ALA A 245 -6.01 11.35 -0.29
CA ALA A 245 -6.59 12.55 -0.90
C ALA A 245 -8.13 12.57 -0.83
N LEU A 246 -8.78 11.42 -1.07
CA LEU A 246 -10.24 11.27 -1.00
C LEU A 246 -10.78 11.49 0.42
N GLU A 247 -10.06 10.99 1.44
CA GLU A 247 -10.40 11.21 2.84
C GLU A 247 -10.22 12.67 3.28
N ALA A 248 -9.31 13.41 2.64
CA ALA A 248 -8.99 14.79 3.01
C ALA A 248 -10.00 15.83 2.50
N GLY A 249 -10.49 15.69 1.26
CA GLY A 249 -11.54 16.57 0.73
C GLY A 249 -11.51 16.80 -0.78
N GLU A 250 -12.42 17.66 -1.25
CA GLU A 250 -12.70 17.90 -2.67
C GLU A 250 -11.51 18.46 -3.45
N LEU A 251 -10.72 19.36 -2.86
CA LEU A 251 -9.56 19.93 -3.54
C LEU A 251 -8.55 18.85 -3.90
N SER A 252 -8.26 17.95 -2.96
CA SER A 252 -7.28 16.87 -3.21
C SER A 252 -7.84 15.75 -4.07
N SER A 253 -9.12 15.41 -3.94
CA SER A 253 -9.74 14.41 -4.83
C SER A 253 -9.83 14.90 -6.29
N SER A 254 -10.02 16.21 -6.52
CA SER A 254 -10.06 16.78 -7.87
C SER A 254 -8.78 16.55 -8.68
N VAL A 255 -7.61 16.58 -8.02
CA VAL A 255 -6.31 16.30 -8.66
C VAL A 255 -6.26 14.88 -9.24
N LEU A 256 -6.80 13.92 -8.49
CA LEU A 256 -6.81 12.51 -8.89
C LEU A 256 -7.82 12.24 -10.00
N LEU A 257 -9.00 12.86 -9.92
CA LEU A 257 -10.04 12.75 -10.94
C LEU A 257 -9.58 13.36 -12.26
N ALA A 258 -8.88 14.50 -12.24
CA ALA A 258 -8.29 15.09 -13.43
C ALA A 258 -7.30 14.15 -14.13
N ALA A 259 -6.57 13.32 -13.38
CA ALA A 259 -5.65 12.34 -13.96
C ALA A 259 -6.41 11.19 -14.66
N ILE A 260 -7.52 10.73 -14.07
CA ILE A 260 -8.39 9.72 -14.68
C ILE A 260 -9.01 10.26 -15.98
N GLU A 261 -9.53 11.49 -15.96
CA GLU A 261 -10.14 12.13 -17.12
C GLU A 261 -9.14 12.31 -18.28
N ARG A 262 -7.90 12.69 -17.96
CA ARG A 262 -6.87 12.99 -18.95
C ARG A 262 -6.21 11.74 -19.56
N PHE A 263 -5.94 10.72 -18.75
CA PHE A 263 -5.13 9.57 -19.16
C PHE A 263 -5.92 8.26 -19.27
N GLY A 264 -7.18 8.27 -18.86
CA GLY A 264 -8.08 7.12 -18.94
C GLY A 264 -7.94 6.17 -17.75
N THR A 265 -8.84 5.18 -17.76
CA THR A 265 -9.05 4.23 -16.66
C THR A 265 -7.83 3.41 -16.30
N GLU A 266 -7.10 2.91 -17.29
CA GLU A 266 -5.97 1.99 -17.08
C GLU A 266 -4.83 2.65 -16.30
N ALA A 267 -4.47 3.86 -16.71
CA ALA A 267 -3.42 4.64 -16.07
C ALA A 267 -3.89 5.17 -14.70
N GLY A 268 -5.16 5.57 -14.59
CA GLY A 268 -5.79 6.04 -13.36
C GLY A 268 -6.35 4.95 -12.43
N LEU A 269 -6.12 3.67 -12.72
CA LEU A 269 -6.69 2.53 -11.99
C LEU A 269 -6.51 2.59 -10.46
N PRO A 270 -5.33 2.94 -9.90
CA PRO A 270 -5.16 3.00 -8.45
C PRO A 270 -6.15 4.00 -7.81
N PHE A 271 -6.43 5.12 -8.47
CA PHE A 271 -7.33 6.16 -7.98
C PHE A 271 -8.81 5.79 -8.14
N LEU A 272 -9.14 5.04 -9.19
CA LEU A 272 -10.48 4.47 -9.36
C LEU A 272 -10.78 3.44 -8.25
N LEU A 273 -9.83 2.55 -7.97
CA LEU A 273 -9.93 1.60 -6.88
C LEU A 273 -10.00 2.30 -5.52
N ALA A 274 -9.25 3.40 -5.33
CA ALA A 274 -9.34 4.22 -4.12
C ALA A 274 -10.75 4.79 -3.93
N ARG A 275 -11.33 5.40 -4.97
CA ARG A 275 -12.70 5.94 -4.94
C ARG A 275 -13.71 4.87 -4.57
N ASP A 276 -13.58 3.69 -5.16
CA ASP A 276 -14.47 2.57 -4.95
C ASP A 276 -14.37 1.94 -3.55
N LEU A 277 -13.18 2.00 -2.94
CA LEU A 277 -12.94 1.59 -1.56
C LEU A 277 -13.35 2.65 -0.54
N HIS A 278 -13.36 3.93 -0.92
CA HIS A 278 -13.78 5.04 -0.07
C HIS A 278 -15.32 5.16 0.00
N GLY A 279 -16.02 4.98 -1.13
CA GLY A 279 -17.47 5.15 -1.24
C GLY A 279 -18.35 4.02 -0.68
N THR A 280 -17.79 3.13 0.15
CA THR A 280 -18.47 1.98 0.80
C THR A 280 -18.21 2.01 2.29
#